data_AF-A0AAP9KPW7-F1
#
_entry.id   AF-A0AAP9KPW7-F1
#
_cell.length_a   1.000
_cell.length_b   1.000
_cell.length_c   1.000
_cell.angle_alpha   90.00
_cell.angle_beta   90.00
_cell.angle_gamma   90.00
#
_symmetry.space_group_name_H-M   'P 1'
#
loop_
_entity.id
_entity.type
_entity.pdbx_description
1 polymer ?
#
loop_
_entity_poly.entity_id
_entity_poly.type
_entity_poly.pdbx_seq_one_letter_code
_entity_poly.pdbx_strand_id
1 'polypeptide(L)'
;MDASTELIRQRHAGDKSHIDLSYITHFYCNQESIDSVLSLLKEYETYPDGLLDRVEFIIVDDGSPIAYDIPELNINFTWLRITTDIKWNQGGARNLGVAYAKSDKILLSDLDHAFPAATLTSLANMANPGRRFYKLCRKRADGTYYKGHANLFFMSRARFLRFYGYDEEYCGHYGAEDYRFVKYQKYQGSQQRYMPKDIWCYERSLDRAKTYHSLERDLSVNTPIDLRKKQECDTFGKEFGHSRLFLNFNWVKVKSHCRQSITAPKIRKYWRPLWWWRWLCAYAAR
;
A
#
# COMPACT_ATOMS: atom_id res chain seq x y z
N MET A 1 -21.90 13.22 -29.56
CA MET A 1 -20.95 12.84 -28.50
C MET A 1 -21.65 13.03 -27.16
N ASP A 2 -21.54 12.06 -26.24
CA ASP A 2 -22.18 12.16 -24.92
C ASP A 2 -21.48 13.24 -24.07
N ALA A 3 -22.26 14.11 -23.41
CA ALA A 3 -21.76 15.18 -22.55
C ALA A 3 -20.86 14.64 -21.41
N SER A 4 -21.05 13.38 -21.02
CA SER A 4 -20.20 12.70 -20.03
C SER A 4 -18.75 12.53 -20.51
N THR A 5 -18.54 12.24 -21.79
CA THR A 5 -17.21 12.03 -22.40
C THR A 5 -16.43 13.34 -22.49
N GLU A 6 -17.12 14.44 -22.78
CA GLU A 6 -16.53 15.77 -22.87
C GLU A 6 -15.98 16.24 -21.51
N LEU A 7 -16.72 16.00 -20.42
CA LEU A 7 -16.26 16.29 -19.06
C LEU A 7 -15.00 15.51 -18.66
N ILE A 8 -14.81 14.30 -19.19
CA ILE A 8 -13.60 13.51 -18.94
C ILE A 8 -12.41 14.09 -19.71
N ARG A 9 -12.62 14.51 -20.97
CA ARG A 9 -11.57 15.11 -21.81
C ARG A 9 -11.04 16.42 -21.25
N GLN A 10 -11.87 17.17 -20.53
CA GLN A 10 -11.49 18.44 -19.90
C GLN A 10 -10.65 18.26 -18.62
N ARG A 11 -10.47 17.02 -18.13
CA ARG A 11 -9.69 16.78 -16.91
C ARG A 11 -8.21 17.04 -17.13
N HIS A 12 -7.55 17.46 -16.06
CA HIS A 12 -6.10 17.56 -16.04
C HIS A 12 -5.46 16.20 -16.37
N ALA A 13 -4.38 16.18 -17.16
CA ALA A 13 -3.71 14.93 -17.58
C ALA A 13 -3.20 14.09 -16.39
N GLY A 14 -2.88 14.77 -15.28
CA GLY A 14 -2.50 14.15 -14.01
C GLY A 14 -3.67 13.61 -13.18
N ASP A 15 -4.92 13.75 -13.62
CA ASP A 15 -6.09 13.20 -12.92
C ASP A 15 -6.02 11.67 -12.86
N LYS A 16 -6.41 11.13 -11.71
CA LYS A 16 -6.39 9.70 -11.39
C LYS A 16 -7.65 9.27 -10.67
N SER A 17 -8.75 10.03 -10.82
CA SER A 17 -10.01 9.74 -10.12
C SER A 17 -10.66 8.41 -10.53
N HIS A 18 -10.14 7.75 -11.57
CA HIS A 18 -10.59 6.45 -12.06
C HIS A 18 -9.88 5.27 -11.36
N ILE A 19 -8.81 5.54 -10.62
CA ILE A 19 -8.08 4.52 -9.87
C ILE A 19 -8.90 4.12 -8.63
N ASP A 20 -9.28 2.86 -8.58
CA ASP A 20 -10.06 2.28 -7.50
C ASP A 20 -9.21 1.60 -6.43
N LEU A 21 -7.99 1.17 -6.74
CA LEU A 21 -7.10 0.48 -5.82
C LEU A 21 -5.65 0.93 -6.04
N SER A 22 -4.98 1.29 -4.96
CA SER A 22 -3.53 1.52 -4.98
C SER A 22 -2.84 0.33 -4.33
N TYR A 23 -2.09 -0.42 -5.12
CA TYR A 23 -1.17 -1.44 -4.63
C TYR A 23 0.16 -0.78 -4.30
N ILE A 24 0.67 -0.99 -3.09
CA ILE A 24 1.93 -0.42 -2.62
C ILE A 24 2.87 -1.54 -2.23
N THR A 25 4.04 -1.53 -2.85
CA THR A 25 5.17 -2.37 -2.47
C THR A 25 6.44 -1.52 -2.38
N HIS A 26 7.43 -2.07 -1.70
CA HIS A 26 8.73 -1.45 -1.56
C HIS A 26 9.80 -2.54 -1.68
N PHE A 27 11.01 -2.11 -2.01
CA PHE A 27 12.14 -3.01 -2.09
C PHE A 27 13.42 -2.26 -1.72
N TYR A 28 14.39 -3.02 -1.23
CA TYR A 28 15.77 -2.61 -1.13
C TYR A 28 16.60 -3.73 -1.76
N CYS A 29 17.43 -3.39 -2.74
CA CYS A 29 18.27 -4.35 -3.44
C CYS A 29 19.72 -3.88 -3.39
N ASN A 30 20.55 -4.59 -2.65
CA ASN A 30 22.01 -4.44 -2.66
C ASN A 30 22.70 -5.54 -3.48
N GLN A 31 21.95 -6.17 -4.38
CA GLN A 31 22.41 -7.23 -5.29
C GLN A 31 22.53 -6.68 -6.71
N GLU A 32 22.80 -7.53 -7.71
CA GLU A 32 23.13 -7.08 -9.08
C GLU A 32 21.93 -6.50 -9.88
N SER A 33 20.69 -6.91 -9.60
CA SER A 33 19.53 -6.52 -10.40
C SER A 33 18.24 -6.34 -9.59
N ILE A 34 17.27 -5.62 -10.17
CA ILE A 34 15.91 -5.44 -9.63
C ILE A 34 14.90 -6.45 -10.20
N ASP A 35 15.36 -7.61 -10.70
CA ASP A 35 14.53 -8.58 -11.42
C ASP A 35 13.36 -9.11 -10.60
N SER A 36 13.51 -9.17 -9.27
CA SER A 36 12.45 -9.56 -8.34
C SER A 36 11.24 -8.63 -8.41
N VAL A 37 11.45 -7.32 -8.59
CA VAL A 37 10.40 -6.31 -8.80
C VAL A 37 9.87 -6.37 -10.22
N LEU A 38 10.77 -6.43 -11.21
CA LEU A 38 10.36 -6.44 -12.62
C LEU A 38 9.51 -7.65 -12.98
N SER A 39 9.86 -8.84 -12.49
CA SER A 39 9.07 -10.05 -12.70
C SER A 39 7.67 -9.97 -12.10
N LEU A 40 7.50 -9.29 -10.96
CA LEU A 40 6.18 -9.06 -10.36
C LEU A 40 5.32 -8.15 -11.25
N LEU A 41 5.89 -7.04 -11.70
CA LEU A 41 5.17 -6.07 -12.50
C LEU A 41 4.82 -6.63 -13.88
N LYS A 42 5.72 -7.42 -14.48
CA LYS A 42 5.45 -8.15 -15.73
C LYS A 42 4.34 -9.19 -15.56
N GLU A 43 4.29 -9.88 -14.42
CA GLU A 43 3.18 -10.78 -14.11
C GLU A 43 1.85 -10.01 -14.06
N TYR A 44 1.82 -8.85 -13.39
CA TYR A 44 0.62 -8.02 -13.33
C TYR A 44 0.23 -7.41 -14.67
N GLU A 45 1.19 -7.07 -15.53
CA GLU A 45 0.93 -6.57 -16.89
C GLU A 45 0.10 -7.56 -17.74
N THR A 46 0.08 -8.84 -17.39
CA THR A 46 -0.76 -9.86 -18.06
C THR A 46 -2.24 -9.83 -17.66
N TYR A 47 -2.62 -8.98 -16.69
CA TYR A 47 -3.99 -8.96 -16.16
C TYR A 47 -4.96 -8.26 -17.12
N PRO A 48 -6.28 -8.53 -17.01
CA PRO A 48 -7.27 -7.93 -17.91
C PRO A 48 -7.23 -6.39 -17.90
N ASP A 49 -7.35 -5.77 -19.08
CA ASP A 49 -7.25 -4.31 -19.24
C ASP A 49 -8.18 -3.52 -18.31
N GLY A 50 -9.43 -3.97 -18.16
CA GLY A 50 -10.39 -3.30 -17.28
C GLY A 50 -9.99 -3.30 -15.80
N LEU A 51 -9.12 -4.24 -15.37
CA LEU A 51 -8.50 -4.21 -14.05
C LEU A 51 -7.30 -3.26 -14.03
N LEU A 52 -6.40 -3.37 -15.03
CA LEU A 52 -5.20 -2.55 -15.12
C LEU A 52 -5.50 -1.06 -15.22
N ASP A 53 -6.59 -0.69 -15.88
CA ASP A 53 -7.07 0.69 -15.98
C ASP A 53 -7.51 1.27 -14.61
N ARG A 54 -7.85 0.42 -13.63
CA ARG A 54 -8.42 0.83 -12.33
C ARG A 54 -7.50 0.59 -11.13
N VAL A 55 -6.39 -0.12 -11.32
CA VAL A 55 -5.39 -0.38 -10.29
C VAL A 55 -4.13 0.41 -10.62
N GLU A 56 -3.54 1.06 -9.63
CA GLU A 56 -2.19 1.59 -9.74
C GLU A 56 -1.21 0.83 -8.85
N PHE A 57 0.02 0.74 -9.32
CA PHE A 57 1.13 0.12 -8.61
C PHE A 57 2.12 1.21 -8.17
N ILE A 58 2.36 1.30 -6.87
CA ILE A 58 3.31 2.23 -6.29
C ILE A 58 4.49 1.43 -5.79
N ILE A 59 5.65 1.71 -6.36
CA ILE A 59 6.88 1.00 -6.11
C ILE A 59 7.83 1.99 -5.46
N VAL A 60 8.31 1.64 -4.27
CA VAL A 60 9.25 2.46 -3.51
C VAL A 60 10.58 1.73 -3.42
N ASP A 61 11.60 2.27 -4.06
CA ASP A 61 12.99 1.89 -3.83
C ASP A 61 13.47 2.55 -2.52
N ASP A 62 13.73 1.73 -1.52
CA ASP A 62 14.17 2.11 -0.18
C ASP A 62 15.69 2.28 -0.10
N GLY A 63 16.24 3.11 -0.99
CA GLY A 63 17.67 3.47 -0.96
C GLY A 63 18.63 2.41 -1.52
N SER A 64 18.21 1.61 -2.50
CA SER A 64 19.09 0.62 -3.14
C SER A 64 20.38 1.28 -3.67
N PRO A 65 21.57 0.69 -3.43
CA PRO A 65 22.84 1.25 -3.90
C PRO A 65 23.10 1.06 -5.41
N ILE A 66 22.24 0.31 -6.11
CA ILE A 66 22.40 0.01 -7.52
C ILE A 66 21.75 1.04 -8.45
N ALA A 67 22.30 1.12 -9.65
CA ALA A 67 21.69 1.77 -10.80
C ALA A 67 20.87 0.74 -11.59
N TYR A 68 19.72 1.15 -12.09
CA TYR A 68 18.86 0.33 -12.91
C TYR A 68 17.93 1.21 -13.73
N ASP A 69 17.47 0.69 -14.87
CA ASP A 69 16.45 1.33 -15.69
C ASP A 69 15.07 0.78 -15.38
N ILE A 70 14.07 1.65 -15.42
CA ILE A 70 12.67 1.25 -15.27
C ILE A 70 12.10 1.02 -16.67
N PRO A 71 11.72 -0.22 -17.03
CA PRO A 71 11.19 -0.51 -18.36
C PRO A 71 9.87 0.23 -18.62
N GLU A 72 9.46 0.26 -19.88
CA GLU A 72 8.07 0.58 -20.20
C GLU A 72 7.18 -0.58 -19.79
N LEU A 73 6.09 -0.28 -19.09
CA LEU A 73 5.12 -1.25 -18.60
C LEU A 73 3.73 -0.71 -18.86
N ASN A 74 2.86 -1.54 -19.43
CA ASN A 74 1.47 -1.23 -19.72
C ASN A 74 0.57 -1.38 -18.47
N ILE A 75 0.98 -0.75 -17.36
CA ILE A 75 0.24 -0.70 -16.09
C ILE A 75 0.28 0.73 -15.54
N ASN A 76 -0.73 1.15 -14.79
CA ASN A 76 -0.61 2.41 -14.05
C ASN A 76 0.44 2.26 -12.95
N PHE A 77 1.49 3.07 -12.94
CA PHE A 77 2.47 3.00 -11.87
C PHE A 77 3.07 4.34 -11.47
N THR A 78 3.58 4.40 -10.24
CA THR A 78 4.46 5.46 -9.75
C THR A 78 5.66 4.81 -9.09
N TRP A 79 6.85 5.16 -9.57
CA TRP A 79 8.12 4.72 -9.03
C TRP A 79 8.77 5.83 -8.24
N LEU A 80 9.05 5.56 -6.96
CA LEU A 80 9.67 6.48 -6.02
C LEU A 80 11.00 5.90 -5.59
N ARG A 81 11.98 6.76 -5.31
CA ARG A 81 13.27 6.36 -4.76
C ARG A 81 13.60 7.23 -3.57
N ILE A 82 13.81 6.60 -2.43
CA ILE A 82 14.39 7.23 -1.25
C ILE A 82 15.88 7.41 -1.54
N THR A 83 16.38 8.64 -1.34
CA THR A 83 17.78 9.01 -1.63
C THR A 83 18.62 9.16 -0.38
N THR A 84 17.99 9.05 0.80
CA THR A 84 18.69 8.99 2.09
C THR A 84 18.94 7.53 2.44
N ASP A 85 20.19 7.18 2.73
CA ASP A 85 20.54 5.82 3.16
C ASP A 85 20.10 5.62 4.62
N ILE A 86 19.02 4.86 4.80
CA ILE A 86 18.45 4.51 6.11
C ILE A 86 18.25 3.01 6.14
N LYS A 87 19.00 2.33 7.01
CA LYS A 87 18.83 0.89 7.23
C LYS A 87 17.43 0.61 7.78
N TRP A 88 16.83 -0.51 7.40
CA TRP A 88 15.55 -0.96 7.96
C TRP A 88 14.42 0.08 7.87
N ASN A 89 14.30 0.77 6.73
CA ASN A 89 13.36 1.87 6.54
C ASN A 89 12.03 1.45 5.88
N GLN A 90 11.65 0.18 6.02
CA GLN A 90 10.38 -0.35 5.49
C GLN A 90 9.14 0.45 5.93
N GLY A 91 9.14 0.99 7.16
CA GLY A 91 8.08 1.87 7.66
C GLY A 91 7.98 3.18 6.87
N GLY A 92 9.12 3.87 6.69
CA GLY A 92 9.22 5.08 5.88
C GLY A 92 8.87 4.85 4.41
N ALA A 93 9.36 3.76 3.81
CA ALA A 93 9.04 3.39 2.43
C ALA A 93 7.52 3.16 2.24
N ARG A 94 6.86 2.51 3.19
CA ARG A 94 5.40 2.31 3.18
C ARG A 94 4.64 3.61 3.35
N ASN A 95 5.07 4.48 4.28
CA ASN A 95 4.50 5.83 4.44
C ASN A 95 4.57 6.60 3.12
N LEU A 96 5.72 6.57 2.45
CA LEU A 96 5.94 7.26 1.18
C LEU A 96 5.00 6.72 0.09
N GLY A 97 4.90 5.39 -0.02
CA GLY A 97 3.98 4.76 -0.98
C GLY A 97 2.52 5.15 -0.75
N VAL A 98 2.06 5.15 0.51
CA VAL A 98 0.68 5.55 0.85
C VAL A 98 0.43 7.04 0.64
N ALA A 99 1.44 7.89 0.85
CA ALA A 99 1.32 9.33 0.59
C ALA A 99 1.02 9.60 -0.89
N TYR A 100 1.61 8.81 -1.80
CA TYR A 100 1.42 8.94 -3.25
C TYR A 100 0.17 8.27 -3.80
N ALA A 101 -0.47 7.38 -3.03
CA ALA A 101 -1.68 6.67 -3.45
C ALA A 101 -2.83 7.58 -3.88
N LYS A 102 -3.46 7.22 -4.99
CA LYS A 102 -4.56 7.92 -5.67
C LYS A 102 -5.93 7.37 -5.29
N SER A 103 -6.00 6.11 -4.85
CA SER A 103 -7.21 5.56 -4.23
C SER A 103 -7.17 5.68 -2.71
N ASP A 104 -8.35 5.78 -2.10
CA ASP A 104 -8.47 5.56 -0.65
C ASP A 104 -8.39 4.08 -0.29
N LYS A 105 -8.59 3.15 -1.22
CA LYS A 105 -8.40 1.72 -0.99
C LYS A 105 -6.93 1.38 -1.27
N ILE A 106 -6.18 1.02 -0.23
CA ILE A 106 -4.77 0.69 -0.33
C ILE A 106 -4.53 -0.79 -0.01
N LEU A 107 -3.68 -1.44 -0.79
CA LEU A 107 -3.14 -2.77 -0.54
C LEU A 107 -1.63 -2.65 -0.33
N LEU A 108 -1.18 -2.82 0.91
CA LEU A 108 0.21 -2.82 1.31
C LEU A 108 0.74 -4.26 1.29
N SER A 109 1.86 -4.49 0.61
CA SER A 109 2.50 -5.80 0.52
C SER A 109 4.03 -5.69 0.50
N ASP A 110 4.68 -6.77 0.90
CA ASP A 110 6.09 -7.03 0.62
C ASP A 110 6.24 -7.65 -0.78
N LEU A 111 7.46 -7.62 -1.32
CA LEU A 111 7.77 -8.08 -2.68
C LEU A 111 7.69 -9.59 -2.86
N ASP A 112 7.78 -10.36 -1.77
CA ASP A 112 7.67 -11.82 -1.74
C ASP A 112 6.24 -12.33 -1.87
N HIS A 113 5.25 -11.44 -1.95
CA HIS A 113 3.84 -11.80 -2.12
C HIS A 113 3.27 -11.25 -3.43
N ALA A 114 2.45 -12.07 -4.09
CA ALA A 114 1.66 -11.69 -5.25
C ALA A 114 0.17 -12.01 -5.04
N PHE A 115 -0.66 -11.43 -5.90
CA PHE A 115 -2.12 -11.41 -5.74
C PHE A 115 -2.75 -11.75 -7.07
N PRO A 116 -3.59 -12.79 -7.16
CA PRO A 116 -4.29 -13.12 -8.40
C PRO A 116 -5.13 -11.94 -8.92
N ALA A 117 -5.35 -11.89 -10.23
CA ALA A 117 -6.23 -10.89 -10.85
C ALA A 117 -7.63 -10.84 -10.20
N ALA A 118 -8.18 -12.01 -9.83
CA ALA A 118 -9.45 -12.10 -9.11
C ALA A 118 -9.42 -11.40 -7.74
N THR A 119 -8.31 -11.53 -6.99
CA THR A 119 -8.14 -10.84 -5.71
C THR A 119 -8.10 -9.32 -5.90
N LEU A 120 -7.27 -8.82 -6.82
CA LEU A 120 -7.18 -7.38 -7.06
C LEU A 120 -8.50 -6.80 -7.58
N THR A 121 -9.22 -7.55 -8.42
CA THR A 121 -10.57 -7.19 -8.90
C THR A 121 -11.56 -7.08 -7.74
N SER A 122 -11.59 -8.06 -6.84
CA SER A 122 -12.44 -8.04 -5.65
C SER A 122 -12.12 -6.82 -4.79
N LEU A 123 -10.85 -6.56 -4.50
CA LEU A 123 -10.44 -5.40 -3.69
C LEU A 123 -10.78 -4.05 -4.34
N ALA A 124 -10.64 -3.93 -5.66
CA ALA A 124 -10.99 -2.72 -6.40
C ALA A 124 -12.51 -2.44 -6.38
N ASN A 125 -13.33 -3.50 -6.43
CA ASN A 125 -14.80 -3.40 -6.40
C ASN A 125 -15.39 -3.30 -4.99
N MET A 126 -14.62 -3.63 -3.95
CA MET A 126 -15.07 -3.52 -2.57
C MET A 126 -15.36 -2.08 -2.15
N ALA A 127 -16.33 -1.93 -1.25
CA ALA A 127 -16.56 -0.68 -0.54
C ALA A 127 -15.32 -0.29 0.28
N ASN A 128 -15.21 1.00 0.57
CA ASN A 128 -14.13 1.52 1.38
C ASN A 128 -14.04 0.83 2.76
N PRO A 129 -12.86 0.32 3.18
CA PRO A 129 -12.70 -0.36 4.47
C PRO A 129 -13.04 0.50 5.70
N GLY A 130 -12.94 1.83 5.59
CA GLY A 130 -13.16 2.76 6.69
C GLY A 130 -12.27 2.44 7.89
N ARG A 131 -12.89 2.05 9.02
CA ARG A 131 -12.16 1.67 10.25
C ARG A 131 -11.60 0.25 10.23
N ARG A 132 -11.90 -0.54 9.21
CA ARG A 132 -11.42 -1.92 9.10
C ARG A 132 -10.13 -1.95 8.31
N PHE A 133 -9.22 -2.83 8.72
CA PHE A 133 -8.06 -3.20 7.94
C PHE A 133 -7.95 -4.72 7.93
N TYR A 134 -7.59 -5.26 6.79
CA TYR A 134 -7.77 -6.67 6.48
C TYR A 134 -6.43 -7.35 6.22
N LYS A 135 -6.25 -8.52 6.83
CA LYS A 135 -5.25 -9.52 6.42
C LYS A 135 -5.83 -10.38 5.32
N LEU A 136 -4.98 -10.84 4.39
CA LEU A 136 -5.35 -11.84 3.40
C LEU A 136 -4.67 -13.16 3.78
N CYS A 137 -5.41 -14.27 3.64
CA CYS A 137 -4.80 -15.59 3.78
C CYS A 137 -3.82 -15.82 2.63
N ARG A 138 -2.81 -16.64 2.89
CA ARG A 138 -1.90 -17.12 1.86
C ARG A 138 -2.35 -18.49 1.37
N LYS A 139 -2.26 -18.73 0.08
CA LYS A 139 -2.60 -20.01 -0.56
C LYS A 139 -1.34 -20.63 -1.14
N ARG A 140 -1.09 -21.89 -0.80
CA ARG A 140 -0.01 -22.71 -1.38
C ARG A 140 -0.40 -23.27 -2.73
N ALA A 141 0.57 -23.79 -3.48
CA ALA A 141 0.34 -24.47 -4.75
C ALA A 141 -0.56 -25.71 -4.61
N ASP A 142 -0.52 -26.39 -3.46
CA ASP A 142 -1.40 -27.53 -3.12
C ASP A 142 -2.85 -27.12 -2.78
N GLY A 143 -3.16 -25.81 -2.81
CA GLY A 143 -4.47 -25.25 -2.53
C GLY A 143 -4.76 -24.98 -1.04
N THR A 144 -3.87 -25.35 -0.13
CA THR A 144 -4.05 -25.13 1.31
C THR A 144 -3.86 -23.67 1.70
N TYR A 145 -4.62 -23.22 2.71
CA TYR A 145 -4.55 -21.85 3.23
C TYR A 145 -3.76 -21.78 4.53
N TYR A 146 -2.98 -20.72 4.68
CA TYR A 146 -2.25 -20.41 5.91
C TYR A 146 -2.31 -18.91 6.23
N LYS A 147 -1.86 -18.55 7.44
CA LYS A 147 -1.95 -17.17 7.96
C LYS A 147 -1.21 -16.18 7.07
N GLY A 148 -1.80 -15.00 6.90
CA GLY A 148 -1.24 -13.90 6.11
C GLY A 148 0.04 -13.32 6.70
N HIS A 149 0.82 -12.61 5.87
CA HIS A 149 2.04 -11.93 6.30
C HIS A 149 1.76 -10.82 7.33
N ALA A 150 2.70 -10.55 8.24
CA ALA A 150 2.55 -9.56 9.31
C ALA A 150 2.44 -8.12 8.78
N ASN A 151 3.01 -7.83 7.60
CA ASN A 151 3.01 -6.51 6.96
C ASN A 151 2.12 -6.40 5.70
N LEU A 152 1.27 -7.39 5.45
CA LEU A 152 0.28 -7.35 4.37
C LEU A 152 -1.06 -6.83 4.88
N PHE A 153 -1.58 -5.75 4.29
CA PHE A 153 -2.85 -5.14 4.69
C PHE A 153 -3.64 -4.56 3.53
N PHE A 154 -4.95 -4.79 3.52
CA PHE A 154 -5.89 -3.97 2.75
C PHE A 154 -6.66 -3.03 3.69
N MET A 155 -6.60 -1.72 3.47
CA MET A 155 -7.22 -0.73 4.36
C MET A 155 -7.55 0.59 3.66
N SER A 156 -8.17 1.51 4.39
CA SER A 156 -8.36 2.89 3.95
C SER A 156 -7.08 3.72 4.12
N ARG A 157 -6.69 4.48 3.09
CA ARG A 157 -5.61 5.46 3.12
C ARG A 157 -5.90 6.57 4.14
N ALA A 158 -7.14 7.08 4.17
CA ALA A 158 -7.57 8.05 5.17
C ALA A 158 -7.42 7.47 6.59
N ARG A 159 -7.74 6.19 6.79
CA ARG A 159 -7.54 5.54 8.10
C ARG A 159 -6.06 5.34 8.46
N PHE A 160 -5.22 5.03 7.48
CA PHE A 160 -3.77 4.93 7.65
C PHE A 160 -3.20 6.29 8.10
N LEU A 161 -3.49 7.36 7.35
CA LEU A 161 -2.96 8.70 7.59
C LEU A 161 -3.58 9.37 8.82
N ARG A 162 -4.84 9.03 9.18
CA ARG A 162 -5.48 9.53 10.41
C ARG A 162 -4.65 9.24 11.66
N PHE A 163 -3.88 8.17 11.65
CA PHE A 163 -2.99 7.78 12.74
C PHE A 163 -1.53 7.74 12.30
N TYR A 164 -1.15 8.67 11.42
CA TYR A 164 0.23 9.01 11.09
C TYR A 164 1.05 7.91 10.40
N GLY A 165 0.40 6.85 9.92
CA GLY A 165 1.07 5.76 9.21
C GLY A 165 1.90 4.85 10.10
N TYR A 166 3.04 4.40 9.58
CA TYR A 166 4.09 3.74 10.35
C TYR A 166 4.90 4.78 11.12
N ASP A 167 5.34 4.42 12.31
CA ASP A 167 6.15 5.29 13.15
C ASP A 167 7.61 5.24 12.71
N GLU A 168 8.12 6.34 12.16
CA GLU A 168 9.48 6.40 11.63
C GLU A 168 10.57 6.47 12.71
N GLU A 169 10.21 6.59 13.99
CA GLU A 169 11.19 6.45 15.08
C GLU A 169 11.81 5.03 15.14
N TYR A 170 11.14 4.03 14.56
CA TYR A 170 11.70 2.68 14.44
C TYR A 170 12.66 2.51 13.25
N CYS A 171 12.67 3.45 12.30
CA CYS A 171 13.52 3.36 11.11
C CYS A 171 14.99 3.57 11.50
N GLY A 172 15.90 2.90 10.79
CA GLY A 172 17.32 2.79 11.17
C GLY A 172 17.66 1.47 11.86
N HIS A 173 16.66 0.77 12.41
CA HIS A 173 16.85 -0.43 13.23
C HIS A 173 15.82 -1.52 12.89
N TYR A 174 16.16 -2.79 13.16
CA TYR A 174 15.30 -3.90 12.79
C TYR A 174 14.11 -4.07 13.75
N GLY A 175 12.92 -4.28 13.17
CA GLY A 175 11.76 -4.89 13.83
C GLY A 175 10.93 -3.97 14.72
N ALA A 176 9.84 -4.55 15.25
CA ALA A 176 8.79 -3.94 16.08
C ALA A 176 7.89 -2.89 15.41
N GLU A 177 8.28 -2.28 14.28
CA GLU A 177 7.47 -1.27 13.60
C GLU A 177 6.15 -1.86 13.05
N ASP A 178 6.19 -3.07 12.52
CA ASP A 178 5.06 -3.81 11.95
C ASP A 178 4.00 -4.16 13.01
N TYR A 179 4.47 -4.71 14.11
CA TYR A 179 3.65 -5.11 15.23
C TYR A 179 3.08 -3.90 15.97
N ARG A 180 3.90 -2.86 16.18
CA ARG A 180 3.44 -1.60 16.78
C ARG A 180 2.37 -0.95 15.92
N PHE A 181 2.55 -0.89 14.60
CA PHE A 181 1.54 -0.33 13.69
C PHE A 181 0.17 -0.98 13.91
N VAL A 182 0.11 -2.33 13.93
CA VAL A 182 -1.14 -3.07 14.16
C VAL A 182 -1.73 -2.79 15.54
N LYS A 183 -0.90 -2.80 16.59
CA LYS A 183 -1.35 -2.52 17.96
C LYS A 183 -1.91 -1.12 18.09
N TYR A 184 -1.16 -0.13 17.62
CA TYR A 184 -1.53 1.27 17.70
C TYR A 184 -2.85 1.52 16.97
N GLN A 185 -3.01 0.99 15.75
CA GLN A 185 -4.29 1.01 15.03
C GLN A 185 -5.44 0.44 15.87
N LYS A 186 -5.24 -0.67 16.55
CA LYS A 186 -6.26 -1.28 17.43
C LYS A 186 -6.56 -0.41 18.65
N TYR A 187 -5.54 0.18 19.29
CA TYR A 187 -5.72 1.10 20.41
C TYR A 187 -6.54 2.33 20.03
N GLN A 188 -6.43 2.80 18.78
CA GLN A 188 -7.25 3.88 18.23
C GLN A 188 -8.60 3.40 17.63
N GLY A 189 -9.02 2.17 17.94
CA GLY A 189 -10.31 1.63 17.55
C GLY A 189 -10.44 1.21 16.08
N SER A 190 -9.33 0.93 15.39
CA SER A 190 -9.36 0.22 14.10
C SER A 190 -9.64 -1.26 14.31
N GLN A 191 -10.35 -1.89 13.37
CA GLN A 191 -10.75 -3.30 13.45
C GLN A 191 -9.94 -4.15 12.49
N GLN A 192 -9.08 -5.01 13.04
CA GLN A 192 -8.37 -6.01 12.25
C GLN A 192 -9.29 -7.18 11.91
N ARG A 193 -9.36 -7.58 10.64
CA ARG A 193 -10.09 -8.77 10.19
C ARG A 193 -9.29 -9.56 9.17
N TYR A 194 -9.69 -10.79 8.90
CA TYR A 194 -9.26 -11.49 7.69
C TYR A 194 -10.28 -11.28 6.57
N MET A 195 -9.79 -11.24 5.33
CA MET A 195 -10.64 -11.36 4.17
C MET A 195 -11.25 -12.77 4.07
N PRO A 196 -12.40 -12.90 3.37
CA PRO A 196 -12.88 -14.18 2.87
C PRO A 196 -11.78 -14.98 2.15
N LYS A 197 -11.81 -16.32 2.24
CA LYS A 197 -10.72 -17.18 1.75
C LYS A 197 -10.54 -17.13 0.23
N ASP A 198 -11.56 -16.75 -0.52
CA ASP A 198 -11.53 -16.51 -1.97
C ASP A 198 -10.78 -15.21 -2.35
N ILE A 199 -10.51 -14.32 -1.39
CA ILE A 199 -9.65 -13.14 -1.55
C ILE A 199 -8.31 -13.43 -0.83
N TRP A 200 -7.34 -13.93 -1.61
CA TRP A 200 -6.09 -14.49 -1.10
C TRP A 200 -4.86 -13.97 -1.86
N CYS A 201 -3.70 -14.25 -1.30
CA CYS A 201 -2.39 -13.98 -1.91
C CYS A 201 -1.53 -15.26 -1.90
N TYR A 202 -0.43 -15.28 -2.65
CA TYR A 202 0.53 -16.37 -2.64
C TYR A 202 1.93 -15.82 -2.47
N GLU A 203 2.79 -16.66 -1.91
CA GLU A 203 4.22 -16.38 -1.81
C GLU A 203 4.87 -16.68 -3.17
N ARG A 204 5.72 -15.77 -3.62
CA ARG A 204 6.44 -15.91 -4.88
C ARG A 204 7.67 -16.78 -4.68
N SER A 205 7.98 -17.59 -5.69
CA SER A 205 9.22 -18.36 -5.72
C SER A 205 10.38 -17.43 -6.09
N LEU A 206 10.97 -16.76 -5.09
CA LEU A 206 12.15 -15.92 -5.25
C LEU A 206 13.38 -16.65 -4.72
N ASP A 207 14.50 -16.55 -5.43
CA ASP A 207 15.79 -17.03 -4.93
C ASP A 207 16.19 -16.18 -3.72
N ARG A 208 15.99 -16.73 -2.51
CA ARG A 208 16.20 -16.00 -1.27
C ARG A 208 17.66 -15.60 -1.08
N ALA A 209 18.62 -16.38 -1.59
CA ALA A 209 20.03 -16.03 -1.54
C ALA A 209 20.34 -14.80 -2.40
N LYS A 210 19.62 -14.64 -3.51
CA LYS A 210 19.78 -13.53 -4.46
C LYS A 210 18.85 -12.33 -4.27
N THR A 211 17.94 -12.38 -3.29
CA THR A 211 16.93 -11.33 -3.14
C THR A 211 16.95 -10.69 -1.76
N TYR A 212 17.42 -11.40 -0.73
CA TYR A 212 17.47 -10.85 0.62
C TYR A 212 18.72 -9.98 0.79
N HIS A 213 18.55 -8.89 1.53
CA HIS A 213 19.67 -8.04 1.91
C HIS A 213 20.52 -8.69 3.00
N SER A 214 21.76 -8.24 3.12
CA SER A 214 22.74 -8.71 4.10
C SER A 214 22.66 -8.02 5.47
N LEU A 215 21.63 -7.19 5.72
CA LEU A 215 21.49 -6.45 6.98
C LEU A 215 21.30 -7.38 8.19
N GLU A 216 22.03 -7.08 9.27
CA GLU A 216 21.93 -7.77 10.55
C GLU A 216 20.63 -7.42 11.27
N ARG A 217 19.96 -8.45 11.79
CA ARG A 217 18.70 -8.35 12.51
C ARG A 217 18.96 -8.22 14.00
N ASP A 218 18.91 -6.99 14.50
CA ASP A 218 19.06 -6.69 15.92
C ASP A 218 17.85 -5.92 16.47
N LEU A 219 17.24 -6.48 17.52
CA LEU A 219 16.06 -5.93 18.20
C LEU A 219 16.43 -5.05 19.42
N SER A 220 17.72 -4.91 19.75
CA SER A 220 18.20 -4.25 20.97
C SER A 220 17.75 -2.79 21.09
N VAL A 221 17.66 -2.08 19.96
CA VAL A 221 17.25 -0.67 19.91
C VAL A 221 15.73 -0.53 19.89
N ASN A 222 15.05 -1.28 19.01
CA ASN A 222 13.61 -1.10 18.81
C ASN A 222 12.75 -1.72 19.91
N THR A 223 13.28 -2.67 20.69
CA THR A 223 12.53 -3.28 21.81
C THR A 223 12.26 -2.27 22.95
N PRO A 224 13.26 -1.54 23.47
CA PRO A 224 13.02 -0.44 24.43
C PRO A 224 12.08 0.65 23.90
N ILE A 225 12.20 1.01 22.62
CA ILE A 225 11.32 2.00 21.97
C ILE A 225 9.86 1.49 21.99
N ASP A 226 9.63 0.23 21.65
CA ASP A 226 8.30 -0.38 21.67
C ASP A 226 7.67 -0.43 23.06
N LEU A 227 8.48 -0.74 24.07
CA LEU A 227 8.05 -0.74 25.47
C LEU A 227 7.68 0.66 25.94
N ARG A 228 8.51 1.68 25.69
CA ARG A 228 8.21 3.07 26.01
C ARG A 228 6.92 3.53 25.34
N LYS A 229 6.77 3.30 24.03
CA LYS A 229 5.56 3.69 23.27
C LYS A 229 4.30 2.99 23.77
N LYS A 230 4.41 1.75 24.22
CA LYS A 230 3.30 1.06 24.91
C LYS A 230 2.94 1.78 26.20
N GLN A 231 3.91 2.09 27.04
CA GLN A 231 3.68 2.80 28.31
C GLN A 231 3.07 4.18 28.08
N GLU A 232 3.50 4.91 27.04
CA GLU A 232 2.89 6.19 26.65
C GLU A 232 1.41 6.03 26.26
N CYS A 233 1.07 4.98 25.48
CA CYS A 233 -0.32 4.67 25.17
C CYS A 233 -1.13 4.35 26.43
N ASP A 234 -0.59 3.51 27.31
CA ASP A 234 -1.28 3.03 28.52
C ASP A 234 -1.48 4.18 29.53
N THR A 235 -0.54 5.13 29.60
CA THR A 235 -0.55 6.24 30.56
C THR A 235 -1.37 7.43 30.07
N PHE A 236 -1.15 7.86 28.82
CA PHE A 236 -1.73 9.11 28.30
C PHE A 236 -2.94 8.89 27.37
N GLY A 237 -3.11 7.66 26.86
CA GLY A 237 -4.19 7.31 25.94
C GLY A 237 -4.15 8.11 24.63
N LYS A 238 -5.31 8.24 23.97
CA LYS A 238 -5.48 9.00 22.72
C LYS A 238 -4.37 8.65 21.71
N GLU A 239 -3.82 9.64 21.01
CA GLU A 239 -2.83 9.50 19.95
C GLU A 239 -1.36 9.50 20.47
N PHE A 240 -1.13 9.27 21.77
CA PHE A 240 0.23 9.12 22.35
C PHE A 240 0.82 7.73 22.04
N GLY A 241 2.14 7.55 22.21
CA GLY A 241 2.83 6.30 21.88
C GLY A 241 3.08 6.10 20.39
N HIS A 242 3.00 7.18 19.61
CA HIS A 242 3.43 7.26 18.21
C HIS A 242 4.18 8.58 18.04
N SER A 243 5.34 8.58 17.38
CA SER A 243 6.07 9.82 17.08
C SER A 243 5.31 10.65 16.05
N ARG A 244 5.80 11.84 15.72
CA ARG A 244 5.29 12.64 14.59
C ARG A 244 6.27 12.71 13.43
N LEU A 245 7.25 11.80 13.42
CA LEU A 245 8.15 11.60 12.31
C LEU A 245 7.36 10.96 11.16
N PHE A 246 7.33 11.64 10.01
CA PHE A 246 6.64 11.19 8.83
C PHE A 246 7.33 11.76 7.59
N LEU A 247 7.83 10.88 6.74
CA LEU A 247 8.68 11.17 5.59
C LEU A 247 9.89 12.03 6.00
N ASN A 248 10.55 11.67 7.10
CA ASN A 248 11.71 12.40 7.63
C ASN A 248 13.02 11.99 6.92
N PHE A 249 13.01 12.01 5.59
CA PHE A 249 14.12 11.64 4.71
C PHE A 249 13.95 12.31 3.35
N ASN A 250 14.95 12.25 2.48
CA ASN A 250 14.86 12.74 1.10
C ASN A 250 14.42 11.62 0.15
N TRP A 251 13.60 11.96 -0.84
CA TRP A 251 13.17 11.06 -1.90
C TRP A 251 12.91 11.82 -3.20
N VAL A 252 12.84 11.07 -4.30
CA VAL A 252 12.49 11.58 -5.62
C VAL A 252 11.43 10.70 -6.27
N LYS A 253 10.59 11.31 -7.12
CA LYS A 253 9.72 10.56 -8.04
C LYS A 253 10.51 10.29 -9.31
N VAL A 254 10.81 9.03 -9.57
CA VAL A 254 11.68 8.63 -10.70
C VAL A 254 10.89 8.56 -11.99
N LYS A 255 9.77 7.84 -11.99
CA LYS A 255 8.95 7.63 -13.18
C LYS A 255 7.49 7.43 -12.79
N SER A 256 6.57 7.79 -13.67
CA SER A 256 5.18 7.38 -13.54
C SER A 256 4.56 7.18 -14.91
N HIS A 257 3.69 6.19 -15.01
CA HIS A 257 2.90 5.91 -16.19
C HIS A 257 1.42 5.87 -15.81
N CYS A 258 0.58 6.37 -16.72
CA CYS A 258 -0.86 6.20 -16.65
C CYS A 258 -1.36 5.66 -17.98
N ARG A 259 -2.12 4.59 -17.92
CA ARG A 259 -2.84 4.03 -19.06
C ARG A 259 -3.84 5.06 -19.57
N GLN A 260 -3.98 5.13 -20.89
CA GLN A 260 -4.83 6.13 -21.56
C GLN A 260 -6.30 5.68 -21.66
N SER A 261 -6.58 4.39 -21.46
CA SER A 261 -7.93 3.84 -21.46
C SER A 261 -8.65 4.19 -20.16
N ILE A 262 -9.26 5.37 -20.11
CA ILE A 262 -10.10 5.79 -18.98
C ILE A 262 -11.56 5.49 -19.31
N THR A 263 -12.11 4.47 -18.65
CA THR A 263 -13.55 4.15 -18.79
C THR A 263 -14.38 5.30 -18.19
N ALA A 264 -15.44 5.70 -18.89
CA ALA A 264 -16.34 6.73 -18.39
C ALA A 264 -17.02 6.28 -17.08
N PRO A 265 -17.03 7.13 -16.03
CA PRO A 265 -17.64 6.76 -14.76
C PRO A 265 -19.16 6.69 -14.89
N LYS A 266 -19.78 5.83 -14.07
CA LYS A 266 -21.25 5.73 -14.00
C LYS A 266 -21.87 7.05 -13.55
N ILE A 267 -22.82 7.56 -14.34
CA ILE A 267 -23.56 8.79 -14.02
C ILE A 267 -24.42 8.57 -12.76
N ARG A 268 -24.23 9.43 -11.74
CA ARG A 268 -25.02 9.45 -10.50
C ARG A 268 -25.80 10.77 -10.36
N LYS A 269 -26.93 10.90 -11.06
CA LYS A 269 -27.74 12.14 -11.13
C LYS A 269 -28.10 12.73 -9.76
N TYR A 270 -28.41 11.86 -8.79
CA TYR A 270 -28.82 12.27 -7.45
C TYR A 270 -27.67 12.41 -6.45
N TRP A 271 -26.42 12.23 -6.88
CA TRP A 271 -25.27 12.37 -5.98
C TRP A 271 -25.23 13.77 -5.38
N ARG A 272 -25.16 14.83 -6.20
CA ARG A 272 -25.11 16.21 -5.69
C ARG A 272 -26.37 16.61 -4.90
N PRO A 273 -27.61 16.41 -5.39
CA PRO A 273 -28.82 16.84 -4.67
C PRO A 273 -29.03 16.17 -3.31
N LEU A 274 -28.64 14.90 -3.15
CA LEU A 274 -28.83 14.14 -1.90
C LEU A 274 -27.65 14.25 -0.93
N TRP A 275 -26.93 15.38 -0.90
CA TRP A 275 -25.77 15.55 -0.01
C TRP A 275 -26.14 15.52 1.47
N TRP A 276 -27.27 16.14 1.84
CA TRP A 276 -27.74 16.21 3.23
C TRP A 276 -28.10 14.83 3.78
N TRP A 277 -28.57 13.92 2.92
CA TRP A 277 -28.82 12.52 3.31
C TRP A 277 -27.53 11.81 3.69
N ARG A 278 -26.43 12.05 2.97
CA ARG A 278 -25.11 11.49 3.32
C ARG A 278 -24.52 12.11 4.57
N TRP A 279 -24.88 13.35 4.89
CA TRP A 279 -24.53 13.99 6.16
C TRP A 279 -25.27 13.35 7.33
N LEU A 280 -26.58 13.12 7.21
CA LEU A 280 -27.37 12.40 8.25
C LEU A 280 -26.99 10.92 8.36
N CYS A 281 -26.76 10.27 7.23
CA CYS A 281 -26.43 8.86 7.11
C CYS A 281 -25.03 8.69 6.52
N ALA A 282 -24.01 8.69 7.38
CA ALA A 282 -22.62 8.51 6.97
C ALA A 282 -22.35 7.21 6.18
N TYR A 283 -23.22 6.21 6.29
CA TYR A 283 -23.14 4.99 5.47
C TYR A 283 -23.46 5.26 3.99
N ALA A 284 -24.36 6.20 3.68
CA ALA A 284 -24.70 6.59 2.32
C ALA A 284 -23.57 7.37 1.61
N ALA A 285 -22.52 7.76 2.34
CA ALA A 285 -21.33 8.39 1.80
C ALA A 285 -20.29 7.40 1.25
N ARG A 286 -20.53 6.09 1.41
CA ARG A 286 -19.59 5.02 1.03
C ARG A 286 -19.98 4.36 -0.29
#